data_AF-A0A914G1R0-F1
#
_entry.id   AF-A0A914G1R0-F1
#
_cell.length_a   1.000
_cell.length_b   1.000
_cell.length_c   1.000
_cell.angle_alpha   90.00
_cell.angle_beta   90.00
_cell.angle_gamma   90.00
#
_symmetry.space_group_name_H-M   'P 1'
#
loop_
_entity.id
_entity.type
_entity.pdbx_description
1 polymer ?
#
loop_
_entity_poly.entity_id
_entity_poly.type
_entity_poly.pdbx_seq_one_letter_code
_entity_poly.pdbx_strand_id
1 'polypeptide(L)'
;MVTGDAIASSEQLRLAPSMRSRKGIAWNKRPFVESDSFEIEMEFKVTGQGRIGADGLALWYTAQQGTLGEVFGSNDYWTGLGVLFDSFDNDGQKNNPYVSVMINDGTRSYDHQTDGAQQILTGCQRDFRNKPFPIHVKVEYVKNVLTVSLTDGLTQQHRYELCLRAENIFLPRNGFFGVSAATGALADDHDILDFSVYSVSNEAPKPAAQPIPQDERQKYDAEFAKQMEQYEDERKKFKQEHPDKAKLDNEEEEYARHFEDAAARELRLIYETQNAIHQVMQQMEAKLAQIQQSQNVHTSMLQQRGAVPPAQTGQQQPPPPVGGG
;
A
#
# COMPACT_ATOMS: atom_id res chain seq x y z
N MET A 1 1.97 2.32 19.91
CA MET A 1 2.14 1.99 21.34
C MET A 1 2.61 0.56 21.37
N VAL A 2 3.68 0.25 22.11
CA VAL A 2 4.21 -1.11 22.29
C VAL A 2 4.19 -1.39 23.78
N THR A 3 3.62 -2.50 24.21
CA THR A 3 3.42 -2.83 25.64
C THR A 3 3.53 -4.33 25.91
N GLY A 4 3.73 -4.70 27.18
CA GLY A 4 3.93 -6.09 27.62
C GLY A 4 5.38 -6.52 27.49
N ASP A 5 5.59 -7.77 27.11
CA ASP A 5 6.91 -8.37 26.85
C ASP A 5 7.43 -8.08 25.42
N ALA A 6 6.78 -7.18 24.67
CA ALA A 6 7.19 -6.83 23.32
C ALA A 6 8.51 -6.05 23.30
N ILE A 7 9.46 -6.48 22.47
CA ILE A 7 10.81 -5.93 22.35
C ILE A 7 11.00 -5.42 20.91
N ALA A 8 11.17 -4.11 20.77
CA ALA A 8 11.48 -3.48 19.49
C ALA A 8 13.01 -3.43 19.26
N SER A 9 13.45 -3.85 18.08
CA SER A 9 14.82 -3.65 17.57
C SER A 9 14.80 -2.78 16.31
N SER A 10 15.97 -2.56 15.70
CA SER A 10 16.08 -1.85 14.42
C SER A 10 15.56 -2.66 13.23
N GLU A 11 15.46 -3.99 13.36
CA GLU A 11 15.14 -4.90 12.25
C GLU A 11 13.77 -5.56 12.40
N GLN A 12 13.25 -5.66 13.63
CA GLN A 12 11.99 -6.35 13.90
C GLN A 12 11.37 -5.91 15.23
N LEU A 13 10.08 -6.17 15.36
CA LEU A 13 9.36 -6.13 16.62
C LEU A 13 9.06 -7.56 17.08
N ARG A 14 9.74 -8.01 18.14
CA ARG A 14 9.40 -9.27 18.80
C ARG A 14 8.23 -9.06 19.74
N LEU A 15 7.06 -9.59 19.41
CA LEU A 15 5.86 -9.45 20.24
C LEU A 15 5.92 -10.34 21.47
N ALA A 16 6.28 -11.62 21.30
CA ALA A 16 6.47 -12.55 22.40
C ALA A 16 7.72 -13.40 22.13
N PRO A 17 8.69 -13.41 23.06
CA PRO A 17 9.85 -14.29 22.93
C PRO A 17 9.49 -15.74 23.27
N SER A 18 10.36 -16.67 22.88
CA SER A 18 10.33 -18.10 23.19
C SER A 18 10.57 -18.43 24.69
N MET A 19 9.96 -17.64 25.56
CA MET A 19 9.83 -17.83 27.00
C MET A 19 8.36 -18.09 27.34
N ARG A 20 8.11 -18.90 28.36
CA ARG A 20 6.75 -19.22 28.81
C ARG A 20 6.01 -17.99 29.33
N SER A 21 4.69 -17.98 29.12
CA SER A 21 3.76 -17.02 29.71
C SER A 21 4.10 -15.57 29.38
N ARG A 22 4.42 -15.29 28.11
CA ARG A 22 4.72 -13.94 27.61
C ARG A 22 3.57 -13.41 26.78
N LYS A 23 3.38 -12.10 26.85
CA LYS A 23 2.33 -11.39 26.12
C LYS A 23 2.84 -10.05 25.68
N GLY A 24 2.72 -9.75 24.39
CA GLY A 24 3.10 -8.45 23.87
C GLY A 24 2.15 -8.00 22.79
N ILE A 25 1.93 -6.68 22.76
CA ILE A 25 1.06 -6.04 21.79
C ILE A 25 1.71 -4.79 21.23
N ALA A 26 1.36 -4.46 19.99
CA ALA A 26 1.64 -3.18 19.40
C ALA A 26 0.43 -2.65 18.63
N TRP A 27 0.14 -1.37 18.80
CA TRP A 27 -1.02 -0.68 18.23
C TRP A 27 -0.64 0.65 17.63
N ASN A 28 -1.26 1.04 16.52
CA ASN A 28 -1.13 2.40 16.00
C ASN A 28 -1.77 3.41 16.98
N LYS A 29 -1.27 4.65 16.98
CA LYS A 29 -1.70 5.66 17.97
C LYS A 29 -2.97 6.43 17.56
N ARG A 30 -3.22 6.52 16.25
CA ARG A 30 -4.32 7.31 15.68
C ARG A 30 -5.27 6.38 14.95
N PRO A 31 -6.58 6.59 15.06
CA PRO A 31 -7.53 5.81 14.27
C PRO A 31 -7.33 6.07 12.78
N PHE A 32 -7.62 5.07 11.97
CA PHE A 32 -7.57 5.14 10.51
C PHE A 32 -8.83 5.80 9.97
N VAL A 33 -8.68 7.01 9.43
CA VAL A 33 -9.79 7.87 8.97
C VAL A 33 -9.73 8.13 7.46
N GLU A 34 -8.70 7.60 6.79
CA GLU A 34 -8.34 7.92 5.42
C GLU A 34 -9.28 7.28 4.39
N SER A 35 -9.83 6.10 4.69
CA SER A 35 -10.76 5.38 3.80
C SER A 35 -11.64 4.39 4.55
N ASP A 36 -12.80 4.06 3.97
CA ASP A 36 -13.66 2.93 4.38
C ASP A 36 -13.13 1.57 3.83
N SER A 37 -12.07 1.59 3.02
CA SER A 37 -11.42 0.40 2.45
C SER A 37 -9.91 0.47 2.62
N PHE A 38 -9.30 -0.66 2.97
CA PHE A 38 -7.88 -0.73 3.28
C PHE A 38 -7.26 -2.06 2.85
N GLU A 39 -5.95 -2.03 2.67
CA GLU A 39 -5.09 -3.21 2.52
C GLU A 39 -4.04 -3.16 3.62
N ILE A 40 -3.78 -4.29 4.28
CA ILE A 40 -2.70 -4.46 5.24
C ILE A 40 -1.72 -5.46 4.64
N GLU A 41 -0.46 -5.09 4.58
CA GLU A 41 0.66 -5.99 4.32
C GLU A 41 1.44 -6.18 5.62
N MET A 42 1.54 -7.42 6.08
CA MET A 42 2.28 -7.78 7.29
C MET A 42 3.30 -8.86 6.95
N GLU A 43 4.54 -8.65 7.37
CA GLU A 43 5.61 -9.63 7.27
C GLU A 43 5.97 -10.13 8.67
N PHE A 44 5.94 -11.45 8.88
CA PHE A 44 6.24 -12.02 10.18
C PHE A 44 7.04 -13.33 10.11
N LYS A 45 7.65 -13.69 11.24
CA LYS A 45 8.25 -15.00 11.50
C LYS A 45 7.78 -15.56 12.83
N VAL A 46 7.42 -16.84 12.83
CA VAL A 46 7.20 -17.62 14.05
C VAL A 46 8.25 -18.72 14.12
N THR A 47 9.11 -18.64 15.12
CA THR A 47 10.28 -19.53 15.26
C THR A 47 10.26 -20.25 16.60
N GLY A 48 10.35 -21.58 16.57
CA GLY A 48 10.17 -22.42 17.74
C GLY A 48 11.15 -23.58 17.81
N GLN A 49 11.50 -24.01 19.03
CA GLN A 49 12.25 -25.24 19.22
C GLN A 49 11.32 -26.45 19.03
N GLY A 50 11.50 -27.17 17.92
CA GLY A 50 10.79 -28.43 17.65
C GLY A 50 9.60 -28.28 16.71
N ARG A 51 8.81 -29.37 16.62
CA ARG A 51 7.71 -29.47 15.66
C ARG A 51 6.41 -28.82 16.11
N ILE A 52 6.22 -28.62 17.42
CA ILE A 52 5.02 -28.03 18.02
C ILE A 52 5.46 -26.76 18.75
N GLY A 53 4.64 -25.72 18.70
CA GLY A 53 4.86 -24.44 19.37
C GLY A 53 3.53 -23.82 19.75
N ALA A 54 3.60 -22.71 20.47
CA ALA A 54 2.41 -22.05 21.00
C ALA A 54 2.71 -20.57 21.37
N ASP A 55 1.69 -19.73 21.54
CA ASP A 55 0.27 -20.00 21.25
C ASP A 55 -0.08 -19.47 19.85
N GLY A 56 0.52 -18.34 19.47
CA GLY A 56 0.43 -17.78 18.14
C GLY A 56 0.48 -16.25 18.18
N LEU A 57 0.05 -15.64 17.07
CA LEU A 57 -0.10 -14.20 16.96
C LEU A 57 -1.45 -13.82 16.36
N ALA A 58 -1.84 -12.56 16.53
CA ALA A 58 -3.05 -12.02 15.94
C ALA A 58 -2.79 -10.65 15.32
N LEU A 59 -3.47 -10.39 14.20
CA LEU A 59 -3.59 -9.09 13.56
C LEU A 59 -5.00 -8.56 13.81
N TRP A 60 -5.09 -7.29 14.15
CA TRP A 60 -6.32 -6.66 14.61
C TRP A 60 -6.69 -5.42 13.78
N TYR A 61 -8.00 -5.27 13.54
CA TYR A 61 -8.61 -3.99 13.20
C TYR A 61 -9.85 -3.77 14.09
N THR A 62 -9.77 -2.86 15.06
CA THR A 62 -10.79 -2.73 16.11
C THR A 62 -11.17 -1.29 16.40
N ALA A 63 -12.37 -1.07 16.94
CA ALA A 63 -12.87 0.26 17.28
C ALA A 63 -12.05 0.95 18.39
N GLN A 64 -11.42 0.18 19.28
CA GLN A 64 -10.56 0.69 20.34
C GLN A 64 -9.20 -0.03 20.30
N GLN A 65 -8.15 0.66 20.72
CA GLN A 65 -6.83 0.04 20.92
C GLN A 65 -6.95 -1.12 21.90
N GLY A 66 -6.33 -2.25 21.56
CA GLY A 66 -6.27 -3.39 22.44
C GLY A 66 -5.42 -3.13 23.69
N THR A 67 -5.70 -3.88 24.75
CA THR A 67 -4.89 -3.96 25.96
C THR A 67 -4.34 -5.37 26.14
N LEU A 68 -3.37 -5.57 27.02
CA LEU A 68 -2.87 -6.92 27.31
C LEU A 68 -4.01 -7.81 27.83
N GLY A 69 -4.05 -9.06 27.36
CA GLY A 69 -5.07 -10.03 27.74
C GLY A 69 -4.75 -11.46 27.30
N GLU A 70 -5.73 -12.35 27.33
CA GLU A 70 -5.54 -13.78 27.05
C GLU A 70 -5.54 -14.10 25.54
N VAL A 71 -6.23 -13.31 24.71
CA VAL A 71 -6.46 -13.63 23.30
C VAL A 71 -5.25 -13.26 22.46
N PHE A 72 -4.35 -14.22 22.28
CA PHE A 72 -3.06 -14.03 21.59
C PHE A 72 -2.31 -12.81 22.13
N GLY A 73 -2.41 -12.57 23.45
CA GLY A 73 -1.77 -11.45 24.15
C GLY A 73 -2.62 -10.18 24.23
N SER A 74 -3.74 -10.09 23.52
CA SER A 74 -4.68 -8.96 23.54
C SER A 74 -5.92 -9.25 24.41
N ASN A 75 -6.71 -8.21 24.68
CA ASN A 75 -7.97 -8.30 25.43
C ASN A 75 -9.01 -9.19 24.76
N ASP A 76 -9.85 -9.79 25.59
CA ASP A 76 -10.83 -10.81 25.20
C ASP A 76 -12.06 -10.27 24.46
N TYR A 77 -12.51 -9.07 24.82
CA TYR A 77 -13.66 -8.43 24.17
C TYR A 77 -13.19 -7.33 23.25
N TRP A 78 -13.48 -7.45 21.96
CA TRP A 78 -13.18 -6.42 20.96
C TRP A 78 -14.38 -6.17 20.06
N THR A 79 -14.49 -4.96 19.53
CA THR A 79 -15.42 -4.65 18.44
C THR A 79 -14.61 -4.48 17.16
N GLY A 80 -14.72 -5.44 16.23
CA GLY A 80 -14.00 -5.43 14.95
C GLY A 80 -13.49 -6.79 14.52
N LEU A 81 -12.37 -6.79 13.80
CA LEU A 81 -11.73 -7.93 13.18
C LEU A 81 -10.52 -8.40 14.00
N GLY A 82 -10.45 -9.71 14.24
CA GLY A 82 -9.24 -10.44 14.58
C GLY A 82 -8.90 -11.48 13.52
N VAL A 83 -7.71 -11.39 12.94
CA VAL A 83 -7.11 -12.44 12.10
C VAL A 83 -6.11 -13.19 12.99
N LEU A 84 -6.43 -14.44 13.31
CA LEU A 84 -5.74 -15.23 14.31
C LEU A 84 -4.84 -16.25 13.61
N PHE A 85 -3.58 -16.33 14.02
CA PHE A 85 -2.58 -17.26 13.51
C PHE A 85 -2.29 -18.24 14.63
N ASP A 86 -3.10 -19.27 14.71
CA ASP A 86 -3.08 -20.24 15.79
C ASP A 86 -2.07 -21.36 15.51
N SER A 87 -1.07 -21.49 16.37
CA SER A 87 -0.01 -22.49 16.22
C SER A 87 -0.24 -23.76 17.04
N PHE A 88 -1.11 -23.71 18.05
CA PHE A 88 -1.26 -24.76 19.03
C PHE A 88 -2.65 -25.38 18.96
N ASP A 89 -2.71 -26.71 18.95
CA ASP A 89 -3.94 -27.49 18.85
C ASP A 89 -4.51 -27.71 20.26
N ASN A 90 -5.34 -26.78 20.75
CA ASN A 90 -5.95 -26.89 22.08
C ASN A 90 -7.09 -27.92 22.09
N ASP A 91 -7.80 -28.06 20.97
CA ASP A 91 -8.98 -28.93 20.85
C ASP A 91 -8.66 -30.39 20.46
N GLY A 92 -7.42 -30.64 20.01
CA GLY A 92 -6.91 -31.96 19.65
C GLY A 92 -7.35 -32.46 18.28
N GLN A 93 -7.89 -31.59 17.41
CA GLN A 93 -8.38 -31.95 16.07
C GLN A 93 -7.26 -32.07 15.03
N LYS A 94 -6.00 -31.74 15.37
CA LYS A 94 -4.81 -31.86 14.51
C LYS A 94 -4.90 -31.05 13.21
N ASN A 95 -5.49 -29.88 13.28
CA ASN A 95 -5.69 -28.93 12.19
C ASN A 95 -4.81 -27.68 12.28
N ASN A 96 -3.97 -27.55 13.31
CA ASN A 96 -3.01 -26.44 13.49
C ASN A 96 -1.66 -26.73 12.78
N PRO A 97 -0.90 -25.70 12.36
CA PRO A 97 -1.23 -24.28 12.45
C PRO A 97 -2.40 -23.87 11.54
N TYR A 98 -3.26 -23.01 12.07
CA TYR A 98 -4.52 -22.61 11.45
C TYR A 98 -4.64 -21.08 11.46
N VAL A 99 -5.01 -20.53 10.31
CA VAL A 99 -5.27 -19.09 10.18
C VAL A 99 -6.77 -18.90 10.11
N SER A 100 -7.33 -18.13 11.04
CA SER A 100 -8.77 -17.93 11.15
C SER A 100 -9.14 -16.46 11.26
N VAL A 101 -10.40 -16.15 10.97
CA VAL A 101 -10.98 -14.83 11.15
C VAL A 101 -12.14 -14.90 12.12
N MET A 102 -12.14 -14.01 13.11
CA MET A 102 -13.26 -13.78 14.00
C MET A 102 -13.67 -12.30 13.95
N ILE A 103 -14.96 -12.08 13.73
CA ILE A 103 -15.60 -10.78 13.88
C ILE A 103 -16.33 -10.77 15.22
N ASN A 104 -16.07 -9.74 16.02
CA ASN A 104 -16.68 -9.60 17.33
C ASN A 104 -17.32 -8.21 17.45
N ASP A 105 -18.45 -8.14 18.14
CA ASP A 105 -19.19 -6.91 18.42
C ASP A 105 -18.85 -6.34 19.82
N GLY A 106 -18.00 -7.03 20.57
CA GLY A 106 -17.59 -6.70 21.93
C GLY A 106 -18.34 -7.50 23.00
N THR A 107 -19.21 -8.44 22.61
CA THR A 107 -20.03 -9.23 23.54
C THR A 107 -19.51 -10.64 23.79
N ARG A 108 -18.68 -11.17 22.89
CA ARG A 108 -18.21 -12.56 22.94
C ARG A 108 -16.79 -12.63 23.49
N SER A 109 -16.59 -13.55 24.42
CA SER A 109 -15.27 -14.00 24.90
C SER A 109 -14.73 -15.08 23.95
N TYR A 110 -13.46 -15.05 23.60
CA TYR A 110 -12.83 -16.05 22.75
C TYR A 110 -12.60 -17.37 23.53
N ASP A 111 -13.05 -18.48 22.94
CA ASP A 111 -12.88 -19.81 23.55
C ASP A 111 -11.55 -20.45 23.12
N HIS A 112 -10.53 -20.26 23.95
CA HIS A 112 -9.21 -20.90 23.78
C HIS A 112 -9.23 -22.43 23.92
N GLN A 113 -10.26 -23.04 24.52
CA GLN A 113 -10.27 -24.50 24.68
C GLN A 113 -10.67 -25.21 23.40
N THR A 114 -11.44 -24.54 22.54
CA THR A 114 -11.95 -25.09 21.28
C THR A 114 -11.39 -24.35 20.06
N ASP A 115 -10.30 -23.60 20.23
CA ASP A 115 -9.69 -22.76 19.20
C ASP A 115 -10.70 -21.87 18.47
N GLY A 116 -11.70 -21.37 19.22
CA GLY A 116 -12.78 -20.55 18.68
C GLY A 116 -13.66 -21.25 17.64
N ALA A 117 -13.75 -22.58 17.62
CA ALA A 117 -14.43 -23.35 16.55
C ALA A 117 -15.86 -22.90 16.22
N GLN A 118 -16.62 -22.42 17.22
CA GLN A 118 -18.00 -21.91 17.03
C GLN A 118 -18.08 -20.39 16.82
N GLN A 119 -16.94 -19.72 16.79
CA GLN A 119 -16.80 -18.26 16.78
C GLN A 119 -16.07 -17.77 15.52
N ILE A 120 -15.24 -18.62 14.93
CA ILE A 120 -14.55 -18.39 13.67
C ILE A 120 -15.57 -18.31 12.54
N LEU A 121 -15.43 -17.27 11.73
CA LEU A 121 -16.21 -17.10 10.51
C LEU A 121 -15.74 -18.05 9.41
N THR A 122 -14.43 -18.06 9.16
CA THR A 122 -13.75 -18.90 8.17
C THR A 122 -12.25 -18.88 8.43
N GLY A 123 -11.52 -19.82 7.82
CA GLY A 123 -10.08 -19.94 7.97
C GLY A 123 -9.47 -20.92 6.98
N CYS A 124 -8.16 -21.11 7.08
CA CYS A 124 -7.42 -22.08 6.29
C CYS A 124 -6.29 -22.71 7.12
N GLN A 125 -5.97 -23.96 6.81
CA GLN A 125 -4.78 -24.60 7.37
C GLN A 125 -3.54 -24.13 6.60
N ARG A 126 -2.65 -23.46 7.31
CA ARG A 126 -1.39 -22.95 6.78
C ARG A 126 -0.32 -23.07 7.86
N ASP A 127 0.63 -23.95 7.61
CA ASP A 127 1.83 -24.00 8.44
C ASP A 127 2.67 -22.76 8.15
N PHE A 128 2.74 -21.86 9.13
CA PHE A 128 3.51 -20.60 9.08
C PHE A 128 4.75 -20.64 10.00
N ARG A 129 5.01 -21.77 10.66
CA ARG A 129 6.10 -21.89 11.64
C ARG A 129 7.39 -22.35 10.98
N ASN A 130 8.52 -21.88 11.50
CA ASN A 130 9.86 -22.35 11.14
C ASN A 130 10.12 -22.38 9.62
N LYS A 131 9.55 -21.42 8.88
CA LYS A 131 9.78 -21.27 7.44
C LYS A 131 11.12 -20.61 7.16
N PRO A 132 11.80 -20.98 6.06
CA PRO A 132 13.08 -20.39 5.69
C PRO A 132 12.97 -18.89 5.34
N PHE A 133 11.84 -18.48 4.77
CA PHE A 133 11.53 -17.08 4.46
C PHE A 133 10.38 -16.57 5.34
N PRO A 134 10.33 -15.24 5.58
CA PRO A 134 9.19 -14.61 6.26
C PRO A 134 7.85 -14.96 5.60
N ILE A 135 6.81 -15.04 6.42
CA ILE A 135 5.43 -15.15 5.94
C ILE A 135 4.93 -13.74 5.65
N HIS A 136 4.48 -13.53 4.42
CA HIS A 136 3.80 -12.30 4.03
C HIS A 136 2.30 -12.55 4.06
N VAL A 137 1.57 -11.67 4.72
CA VAL A 137 0.11 -11.66 4.83
C VAL A 137 -0.40 -10.42 4.15
N LYS A 138 -1.41 -10.60 3.31
CA LYS A 138 -2.18 -9.52 2.72
C LYS A 138 -3.62 -9.62 3.15
N VAL A 139 -4.10 -8.59 3.87
CA VAL A 139 -5.50 -8.47 4.31
C VAL A 139 -6.15 -7.33 3.54
N GLU A 140 -7.10 -7.65 2.68
CA GLU A 140 -7.83 -6.67 1.88
C GLU A 140 -9.26 -6.56 2.40
N TYR A 141 -9.69 -5.36 2.75
CA TYR A 141 -11.07 -5.04 3.09
C TYR A 141 -11.61 -3.98 2.15
N VAL A 142 -12.41 -4.42 1.17
CA VAL A 142 -12.95 -3.55 0.11
C VAL A 142 -14.42 -3.86 -0.10
N LYS A 143 -15.27 -2.84 -0.04
CA LYS A 143 -16.73 -2.96 -0.27
C LYS A 143 -17.38 -4.08 0.56
N ASN A 144 -17.07 -4.14 1.86
CA ASN A 144 -17.57 -5.15 2.81
C ASN A 144 -17.16 -6.60 2.48
N VAL A 145 -16.10 -6.76 1.69
CA VAL A 145 -15.47 -8.05 1.38
C VAL A 145 -14.09 -8.08 2.02
N LEU A 146 -13.88 -9.07 2.88
CA LEU A 146 -12.60 -9.38 3.50
C LEU A 146 -11.91 -10.51 2.72
N THR A 147 -10.68 -10.29 2.29
CA THR A 147 -9.84 -11.32 1.67
C THR A 147 -8.52 -11.40 2.43
N VAL A 148 -8.10 -12.59 2.81
CA VAL A 148 -6.79 -12.83 3.43
C VAL A 148 -6.01 -13.79 2.55
N SER A 149 -4.80 -13.39 2.19
CA SER A 149 -3.86 -14.19 1.40
C SER A 149 -2.51 -14.26 2.10
N LEU A 150 -1.80 -15.38 1.97
CA LEU A 150 -0.51 -15.60 2.62
C LEU A 150 0.48 -16.26 1.66
N THR A 151 1.78 -16.05 1.88
CA THR A 151 2.84 -16.85 1.25
C THR A 151 3.06 -18.17 1.99
N ASP A 152 3.72 -19.13 1.34
CA ASP A 152 4.09 -20.42 1.93
C ASP A 152 5.40 -20.38 2.76
N GLY A 153 6.14 -19.26 2.66
CA GLY A 153 7.44 -19.06 3.30
C GLY A 153 8.55 -19.96 2.77
N LEU A 154 8.35 -20.68 1.66
CA LEU A 154 9.33 -21.63 1.11
C LEU A 154 10.24 -21.01 0.05
N THR A 155 9.81 -19.89 -0.55
CA THR A 155 10.57 -19.17 -1.58
C THR A 155 10.72 -17.70 -1.23
N GLN A 156 11.74 -17.05 -1.79
CA GLN A 156 11.93 -15.60 -1.64
C GLN A 156 10.90 -14.80 -2.45
N GLN A 157 10.24 -15.40 -3.46
CA GLN A 157 9.19 -14.71 -4.20
C GLN A 157 7.90 -14.64 -3.39
N HIS A 158 7.26 -13.47 -3.39
CA HIS A 158 5.99 -13.26 -2.70
C HIS A 158 4.83 -13.80 -3.54
N ARG A 159 4.70 -15.13 -3.60
CA ARG A 159 3.54 -15.77 -4.22
C ARG A 159 2.42 -15.90 -3.19
N TYR A 160 1.51 -14.93 -3.20
CA TYR A 160 0.32 -14.97 -2.36
C TYR A 160 -0.63 -16.09 -2.79
N GLU A 161 -1.05 -16.88 -1.82
CA GLU A 161 -2.11 -17.87 -1.95
C GLU A 161 -3.32 -17.43 -1.14
N LEU A 162 -4.52 -17.59 -1.73
CA LEU A 162 -5.77 -17.30 -1.05
C LEU A 162 -5.93 -18.23 0.15
N CYS A 163 -6.12 -17.65 1.34
CA CYS A 163 -6.48 -18.40 2.55
C CYS A 163 -7.99 -18.41 2.74
N LEU A 164 -8.59 -17.22 2.80
CA LEU A 164 -10.03 -17.07 3.00
C LEU A 164 -10.55 -15.82 2.31
N ARG A 165 -11.85 -15.86 2.02
CA ARG A 165 -12.63 -14.72 1.55
C ARG A 165 -14.00 -14.76 2.21
N ALA A 166 -14.45 -13.63 2.73
CA ALA A 166 -15.75 -13.48 3.36
C ALA A 166 -16.43 -12.20 2.86
N GLU A 167 -17.72 -12.30 2.58
CA GLU A 167 -18.56 -11.18 2.11
C GLU A 167 -19.54 -10.75 3.20
N ASN A 168 -20.11 -9.56 3.06
CA ASN A 168 -21.04 -8.96 4.02
C ASN A 168 -20.42 -8.77 5.42
N ILE A 169 -19.16 -8.37 5.45
CA ILE A 169 -18.43 -8.03 6.67
C ILE A 169 -18.58 -6.54 6.95
N PHE A 170 -18.99 -6.20 8.18
CA PHE A 170 -19.18 -4.82 8.62
C PHE A 170 -18.22 -4.52 9.76
N LEU A 171 -17.16 -3.78 9.45
CA LEU A 171 -16.16 -3.35 10.43
C LEU A 171 -16.49 -1.95 10.99
N PRO A 172 -16.04 -1.63 12.22
CA PRO A 172 -16.22 -0.29 12.77
C PRO A 172 -15.48 0.75 11.93
N ARG A 173 -16.06 1.94 11.81
CA ARG A 173 -15.37 3.09 11.22
C ARG A 173 -14.34 3.64 12.18
N ASN A 174 -13.28 4.23 11.63
CA ASN A 174 -12.21 4.87 12.41
C ASN A 174 -11.54 3.91 13.40
N GLY A 175 -11.32 2.67 12.98
CA GLY A 175 -10.64 1.66 13.79
C GLY A 175 -9.13 1.90 13.92
N PHE A 176 -8.54 1.15 14.83
CA PHE A 176 -7.10 1.06 15.06
C PHE A 176 -6.57 -0.23 14.43
N PHE A 177 -5.29 -0.25 14.08
CA PHE A 177 -4.56 -1.44 13.67
C PHE A 177 -3.63 -1.89 14.77
N GLY A 178 -3.58 -3.20 14.99
CA GLY A 178 -2.72 -3.77 16.00
C GLY A 178 -2.25 -5.17 15.66
N VAL A 179 -1.22 -5.58 16.39
CA VAL A 179 -0.67 -6.92 16.38
C VAL A 179 -0.41 -7.35 17.81
N SER A 180 -0.61 -8.63 18.09
CA SER A 180 -0.33 -9.21 19.41
C SER A 180 0.20 -10.62 19.28
N ALA A 181 0.95 -11.08 20.27
CA ALA A 181 1.31 -12.48 20.40
C ALA A 181 1.33 -12.90 21.87
N ALA A 182 1.16 -14.20 22.09
CA ALA A 182 1.33 -14.80 23.40
C ALA A 182 1.99 -16.18 23.34
N THR A 183 2.55 -16.58 24.47
CA THR A 183 3.09 -17.92 24.70
C THR A 183 2.50 -18.53 25.96
N GLY A 184 2.16 -19.82 25.89
CA GLY A 184 1.73 -20.61 27.03
C GLY A 184 2.89 -21.40 27.65
N ALA A 185 2.67 -22.71 27.80
CA ALA A 185 3.67 -23.66 28.32
C ALA A 185 4.73 -24.01 27.27
N LEU A 186 4.32 -24.08 26.00
CA LEU A 186 5.21 -24.02 24.84
C LEU A 186 5.38 -22.55 24.44
N ALA A 187 6.49 -22.24 23.79
CA ALA A 187 6.81 -20.86 23.47
C ALA A 187 7.61 -20.78 22.17
N ASP A 188 7.08 -20.01 21.23
CA ASP A 188 7.78 -19.58 20.03
C ASP A 188 8.15 -18.10 20.13
N ASP A 189 9.17 -17.70 19.38
CA ASP A 189 9.44 -16.30 19.07
C ASP A 189 8.45 -15.83 17.99
N HIS A 190 7.76 -14.72 18.25
CA HIS A 190 6.78 -14.11 17.36
C HIS A 190 7.29 -12.74 16.93
N ASP A 191 7.83 -12.66 15.72
CA ASP A 191 8.52 -11.48 15.20
C ASP A 191 7.73 -10.85 14.04
N ILE A 192 7.48 -9.55 14.12
CA ILE A 192 6.93 -8.72 13.03
C ILE A 192 8.09 -7.95 12.40
N LEU A 193 8.27 -8.11 11.10
CA LEU A 193 9.35 -7.49 10.33
C LEU A 193 8.86 -6.21 9.65
N ASP A 194 7.67 -6.26 9.05
CA ASP A 194 7.00 -5.11 8.46
C ASP A 194 5.49 -5.13 8.76
N PHE A 195 4.92 -3.94 8.91
CA PHE A 195 3.47 -3.76 9.03
C PHE A 195 3.08 -2.46 8.32
N SER A 196 2.56 -2.61 7.10
CA SER A 196 2.20 -1.52 6.22
C SER A 196 0.69 -1.52 5.98
N VAL A 197 0.09 -0.33 6.00
CA VAL A 197 -1.35 -0.15 5.76
C VAL A 197 -1.54 0.84 4.62
N TYR A 198 -2.37 0.47 3.66
CA TYR A 198 -2.69 1.26 2.48
C TYR A 198 -4.18 1.58 2.46
N SER A 199 -4.53 2.85 2.24
CA SER A 199 -5.90 3.23 1.94
C SER A 199 -6.25 2.82 0.51
N VAL A 200 -7.32 2.05 0.34
CA VAL A 200 -7.83 1.69 -0.98
C VAL A 200 -8.91 2.70 -1.35
N SER A 201 -8.59 3.58 -2.30
CA SER A 201 -9.59 4.47 -2.89
C SER A 201 -10.33 3.73 -4.01
N ASN A 202 -11.65 3.63 -3.89
CA ASN A 202 -12.51 3.21 -5.00
C ASN A 202 -12.80 4.35 -5.99
N GLU A 203 -12.38 5.57 -5.67
CA GLU A 203 -12.47 6.70 -6.58
C GLU A 203 -11.25 6.67 -7.52
N ALA A 204 -11.49 6.72 -8.84
CA ALA A 204 -10.46 7.09 -9.80
C ALA A 204 -9.76 8.35 -9.27
N PRO A 205 -8.42 8.48 -9.40
CA PRO A 205 -7.73 9.67 -8.93
C PRO A 205 -8.48 10.87 -9.48
N LYS A 206 -9.14 11.61 -8.59
CA LYS A 206 -9.74 12.89 -8.96
C LYS A 206 -8.57 13.65 -9.58
N PRO A 207 -8.64 14.07 -10.86
CA PRO A 207 -7.60 14.91 -11.40
C PRO A 207 -7.38 16.01 -10.37
N ALA A 208 -6.12 16.16 -9.94
CA ALA A 208 -5.73 17.07 -8.87
C ALA A 208 -6.52 18.37 -9.03
N ALA A 209 -7.00 18.90 -7.89
CA ALA A 209 -7.78 20.12 -7.77
C ALA A 209 -7.50 21.06 -8.95
N GLN A 210 -8.58 21.52 -9.61
CA GLN A 210 -8.52 22.28 -10.85
C GLN A 210 -7.26 23.15 -10.90
N PRO A 211 -6.46 23.08 -11.98
CA PRO A 211 -5.21 23.83 -12.05
C PRO A 211 -5.48 25.26 -11.62
N ILE A 212 -4.74 25.71 -10.61
CA ILE A 212 -4.80 27.09 -10.10
C ILE A 212 -4.88 27.99 -11.34
N PRO A 213 -5.92 28.84 -11.47
CA PRO A 213 -6.03 29.76 -12.59
C PRO A 213 -4.69 30.42 -12.87
N GLN A 214 -4.30 30.47 -14.14
CA GLN A 214 -2.93 30.83 -14.54
C GLN A 214 -2.51 32.22 -13.99
N ASP A 215 -3.49 33.09 -13.75
CA ASP A 215 -3.36 34.39 -13.11
C ASP A 215 -3.12 34.33 -11.59
N GLU A 216 -3.74 33.39 -10.87
CA GLU A 216 -3.43 33.15 -9.45
C GLU A 216 -2.02 32.58 -9.29
N ARG A 217 -1.60 31.67 -10.17
CA ARG A 217 -0.24 31.12 -10.14
C ARG A 217 0.82 32.21 -10.33
N GLN A 218 0.61 33.12 -11.28
CA GLN A 218 1.50 34.26 -11.50
C GLN A 218 1.55 35.22 -10.30
N LYS A 219 0.42 35.43 -9.61
CA LYS A 219 0.40 36.23 -8.38
C LYS A 219 1.19 35.56 -7.27
N TYR A 220 1.00 34.27 -7.04
CA TYR A 220 1.75 33.52 -6.02
C TYR A 220 3.25 33.48 -6.33
N ASP A 221 3.64 33.29 -7.60
CA ASP A 221 5.05 33.33 -8.01
C ASP A 221 5.67 34.73 -7.78
N ALA A 222 4.92 35.80 -8.08
CA ALA A 222 5.37 37.17 -7.85
C ALA A 222 5.45 37.53 -6.35
N GLU A 223 4.48 37.09 -5.54
CA GLU A 223 4.50 37.25 -4.08
C GLU A 223 5.67 36.50 -3.46
N PHE A 224 5.91 35.26 -3.89
CA PHE A 224 7.03 34.45 -3.44
C PHE A 224 8.37 35.09 -3.80
N ALA A 225 8.53 35.57 -5.04
CA ALA A 225 9.75 36.26 -5.47
C ALA A 225 10.03 37.51 -4.62
N LYS A 226 8.99 38.30 -4.34
CA LYS A 226 9.10 39.49 -3.50
C LYS A 226 9.46 39.15 -2.05
N GLN A 227 8.86 38.10 -1.49
CA GLN A 227 9.15 37.65 -0.13
C GLN A 227 10.58 37.09 -0.01
N MET A 228 11.04 36.36 -1.04
CA MET A 228 12.43 35.89 -1.13
C MET A 228 13.42 37.04 -1.20
N GLU A 229 13.16 38.07 -2.01
CA GLU A 229 14.01 39.26 -2.09
C GLU A 229 14.10 39.99 -0.74
N GLN A 230 12.96 40.17 -0.05
CA GLN A 230 12.93 40.73 1.30
C GLN A 230 13.74 39.91 2.30
N TYR A 231 13.59 38.59 2.28
CA TYR A 231 14.35 37.69 3.13
C TYR A 231 15.85 37.76 2.87
N GLU A 232 16.26 37.81 1.60
CA GLU A 232 17.68 37.95 1.24
C GLU A 232 18.28 39.27 1.72
N ASP A 233 17.54 40.37 1.59
CA ASP A 233 18.00 41.68 2.03
C ASP A 233 18.07 41.80 3.56
N GLU A 234 17.09 41.22 4.28
CA GLU A 234 17.15 41.08 5.74
C GLU A 234 18.34 40.21 6.16
N ARG A 235 18.57 39.09 5.46
CA ARG A 235 19.72 38.22 5.70
C ARG A 235 21.04 38.94 5.47
N LYS A 236 21.15 39.78 4.43
CA LYS A 236 22.34 40.61 4.17
C LYS A 236 22.56 41.63 5.27
N LYS A 237 21.51 42.34 5.70
CA LYS A 237 21.60 43.31 6.82
C LYS A 237 22.02 42.61 8.10
N PHE A 238 21.42 41.47 8.43
CA PHE A 238 21.77 40.67 9.60
C PHE A 238 23.24 40.23 9.57
N LYS A 239 23.74 39.76 8.41
CA LYS A 239 25.17 39.41 8.25
C LYS A 239 26.11 40.62 8.39
N GLN A 240 25.68 41.83 8.02
CA GLN A 240 26.45 43.06 8.20
C GLN A 240 26.48 43.54 9.67
N GLU A 241 25.35 43.42 10.37
CA GLU A 241 25.21 43.83 11.78
C GLU A 241 25.83 42.82 12.76
N HIS A 242 25.95 41.55 12.37
CA HIS A 242 26.48 40.46 13.20
C HIS A 242 27.63 39.70 12.50
N PRO A 243 28.83 40.31 12.37
CA PRO A 243 29.97 39.72 11.65
C PRO A 243 30.50 38.41 12.25
N ASP A 244 30.32 38.19 13.56
CA ASP A 244 30.73 36.94 14.23
C ASP A 244 29.78 35.77 13.92
N LYS A 245 28.49 36.04 13.69
CA LYS A 245 27.49 35.03 13.29
C LYS A 245 27.51 34.75 11.79
N ALA A 246 27.85 35.75 10.98
CA ALA A 246 27.98 35.60 9.53
C ALA A 246 29.10 34.62 9.11
N LYS A 247 30.14 34.46 9.94
CA LYS A 247 31.20 33.46 9.72
C LYS A 247 30.70 32.02 9.94
N LEU A 248 29.92 31.80 11.00
CA LEU A 248 29.28 30.51 11.30
C LEU A 248 28.28 30.09 10.19
N ASP A 249 27.44 31.02 9.71
CA ASP A 249 26.51 30.76 8.60
C ASP A 249 27.23 30.34 7.31
N ASN A 250 28.36 30.97 7.00
CA ASN A 250 29.12 30.64 5.78
C ASN A 250 29.83 29.29 5.92
N GLU A 251 30.35 28.95 7.11
CA GLU A 251 30.93 27.64 7.42
C GLU A 251 29.86 26.53 7.39
N GLU A 252 28.64 26.78 7.90
CA GLU A 252 27.49 25.85 7.80
C GLU A 252 26.98 25.70 6.36
N GLU A 253 26.88 26.79 5.58
CA GLU A 253 26.51 26.73 4.15
C GLU A 253 27.57 25.97 3.33
N GLU A 254 28.85 26.11 3.65
CA GLU A 254 29.96 25.37 3.02
C GLU A 254 29.92 23.88 3.42
N TYR A 255 29.67 23.58 4.69
CA TYR A 255 29.49 22.22 5.19
C TYR A 255 28.25 21.53 4.60
N ALA A 256 27.13 22.23 4.47
CA ALA A 256 25.89 21.73 3.86
C ALA A 256 26.04 21.48 2.34
N ARG A 257 26.88 22.25 1.63
CA ARG A 257 27.23 21.96 0.23
C ARG A 257 28.08 20.69 0.08
N HIS A 258 28.85 20.32 1.11
CA HIS A 258 29.67 19.12 1.11
C HIS A 258 28.92 17.85 1.52
N PHE A 259 27.83 17.97 2.27
CA PHE A 259 26.93 16.87 2.62
C PHE A 259 25.62 16.99 1.81
N GLU A 260 25.67 16.59 0.55
CA GLU A 260 24.46 16.35 -0.23
C GLU A 260 23.76 15.11 0.38
N ASP A 261 22.65 15.32 1.09
CA ASP A 261 21.83 14.25 1.66
C ASP A 261 21.44 13.24 0.56
N ALA A 262 21.47 11.94 0.86
CA ALA A 262 21.19 10.90 -0.12
C ALA A 262 19.80 11.10 -0.75
N ALA A 263 18.83 11.54 0.05
CA ALA A 263 17.48 11.88 -0.41
C ALA A 263 17.47 13.09 -1.37
N ALA A 264 18.28 14.12 -1.13
CA ALA A 264 18.36 15.31 -1.99
C ALA A 264 18.99 14.97 -3.35
N ARG A 265 20.02 14.11 -3.36
CA ARG A 265 20.65 13.62 -4.59
C ARG A 265 19.69 12.76 -5.40
N GLU A 266 18.97 11.84 -4.75
CA GLU A 266 17.94 11.02 -5.41
C GLU A 266 16.82 11.87 -6.00
N LEU A 267 16.31 12.87 -5.25
CA LEU A 267 15.25 13.75 -5.72
C LEU A 267 15.69 14.56 -6.96
N ARG A 268 16.94 15.04 -6.97
CA ARG A 268 17.52 15.74 -8.13
C ARG A 268 17.64 14.81 -9.34
N LEU A 269 18.13 13.59 -9.16
CA LEU A 269 18.24 12.60 -10.23
C LEU A 269 16.87 12.23 -10.79
N ILE A 270 15.84 12.10 -9.93
CA ILE A 270 14.44 11.88 -10.35
C ILE A 270 13.92 13.07 -11.17
N TYR A 271 14.19 14.30 -10.74
CA TYR A 271 13.74 15.50 -11.46
C TYR A 271 14.43 15.66 -12.82
N GLU A 272 15.75 15.41 -12.88
CA GLU A 272 16.52 15.43 -14.13
C GLU A 272 16.05 14.33 -15.10
N THR A 273 15.77 13.12 -14.60
CA THR A 273 15.23 12.02 -15.41
C THR A 273 13.81 12.28 -15.89
N GLN A 274 12.93 12.87 -15.06
CA GLN A 274 11.59 13.27 -15.49
C GLN A 274 11.63 14.32 -16.60
N ASN A 275 12.49 15.34 -16.48
CA ASN A 275 12.64 16.35 -17.53
C ASN A 275 13.16 15.74 -18.83
N ALA A 276 14.10 14.80 -18.77
CA ALA A 276 14.58 14.09 -19.95
C ALA A 276 13.48 13.24 -20.59
N ILE A 277 12.69 12.49 -19.81
CA ILE A 277 11.55 11.71 -20.30
C ILE A 277 10.51 12.63 -20.96
N HIS A 278 10.22 13.78 -20.35
CA HIS A 278 9.27 14.75 -20.89
C HIS A 278 9.74 15.31 -22.25
N GLN A 279 11.02 15.60 -22.41
CA GLN A 279 11.58 16.04 -23.70
C GLN A 279 11.50 14.95 -24.76
N VAL A 280 11.77 13.68 -24.39
CA VAL A 280 11.64 12.54 -25.30
C VAL A 280 10.17 12.34 -25.72
N MET A 281 9.21 12.47 -24.81
CA MET A 281 7.79 12.41 -25.16
C MET A 281 7.38 13.51 -26.15
N GLN A 282 7.80 14.75 -25.93
CA GLN A 282 7.51 15.84 -26.88
C GLN A 282 8.13 15.60 -28.26
N GLN A 283 9.35 15.07 -28.32
CA GLN A 283 9.98 14.69 -29.61
C GLN A 283 9.23 13.53 -30.28
N MET A 284 8.74 12.58 -29.50
CA MET A 284 7.97 11.45 -30.02
C MET A 284 6.62 11.91 -30.58
N GLU A 285 5.90 12.79 -29.88
CA GLU A 285 4.68 13.44 -30.37
C GLU A 285 4.93 14.20 -31.67
N ALA A 286 6.00 15.00 -31.74
CA ALA A 286 6.36 15.75 -32.94
C ALA A 286 6.67 14.82 -34.13
N LYS A 287 7.37 13.70 -33.90
CA LYS A 287 7.64 12.70 -34.95
C LYS A 287 6.38 11.95 -35.37
N LEU A 288 5.49 11.60 -34.43
CA LEU A 288 4.20 10.99 -34.74
C LEU A 288 3.34 11.91 -35.62
N ALA A 289 3.29 13.20 -35.29
CA ALA A 289 2.60 14.19 -36.11
C ALA A 289 3.17 14.28 -37.53
N GLN A 290 4.51 14.27 -37.68
CA GLN A 290 5.16 14.25 -39.00
C GLN A 290 4.85 12.97 -39.79
N ILE A 291 4.84 11.80 -39.13
CA ILE A 291 4.51 10.52 -39.79
C ILE A 291 3.05 10.54 -40.27
N GLN A 292 2.13 11.01 -39.43
CA GLN A 292 0.71 11.12 -39.79
C GLN A 292 0.51 12.09 -40.95
N GLN A 293 1.21 13.22 -40.97
CA GLN A 293 1.16 14.17 -42.06
C GLN A 293 1.75 13.60 -43.36
N SER A 294 2.86 12.86 -43.27
CA SER A 294 3.47 12.15 -44.41
C SER A 294 2.52 11.09 -44.99
N GLN A 295 1.88 10.30 -44.13
CA GLN A 295 0.86 9.33 -44.56
C GLN A 295 -0.33 10.02 -45.23
N ASN A 296 -0.80 11.14 -44.69
CA ASN A 296 -1.89 11.91 -45.29
C ASN A 296 -1.53 12.46 -46.67
N VAL A 297 -0.30 12.98 -46.84
CA VAL A 297 0.21 13.46 -48.14
C VAL A 297 0.36 12.32 -49.14
N HIS A 298 0.82 11.15 -48.69
CA HIS A 298 0.96 9.98 -49.56
C HIS A 298 -0.41 9.45 -50.01
N THR A 299 -1.39 9.46 -49.10
CA THR A 299 -2.78 9.07 -49.38
C THR A 299 -3.45 10.07 -50.33
N SER A 300 -3.22 11.38 -50.17
CA SER A 300 -3.76 12.40 -51.08
C SER A 300 -3.14 12.33 -52.48
N MET A 301 -1.84 12.02 -52.61
CA MET A 301 -1.20 11.80 -53.92
C MET A 301 -1.75 10.56 -54.64
N LEU A 302 -2.05 9.49 -53.90
CA LEU A 302 -2.69 8.29 -54.46
C LEU A 302 -4.10 8.57 -54.97
N GLN A 303 -4.88 9.41 -54.27
CA GLN A 303 -6.20 9.87 -54.74
C GLN A 303 -6.11 10.77 -55.97
N GLN A 304 -5.08 11.62 -56.08
CA GLN A 304 -4.93 12.55 -57.21
C GLN A 304 -4.52 11.84 -58.52
N ARG A 305 -3.87 10.68 -58.46
CA ARG A 305 -3.56 9.85 -59.64
C ARG A 305 -4.74 9.01 -60.14
N GLY A 306 -5.88 9.00 -59.45
CA GLY A 306 -7.08 8.22 -59.81
C GLY A 306 -8.17 8.98 -60.58
N ALA A 307 -8.00 10.29 -60.87
CA ALA A 307 -9.04 11.09 -61.51
C ALA A 307 -8.84 11.18 -63.04
N VAL A 308 -9.53 10.31 -63.79
CA VAL A 308 -9.76 10.44 -65.25
C VAL A 308 -11.03 11.28 -65.46
N PRO A 309 -11.07 12.28 -66.37
CA PRO A 309 -12.28 13.07 -66.59
C PRO A 309 -13.36 12.26 -67.35
N PRO A 310 -14.66 12.49 -67.10
CA PRO A 310 -15.73 11.69 -67.68
C PRO A 310 -15.97 12.04 -69.15
N ALA A 311 -16.09 11.00 -69.99
CA ALA A 311 -16.48 11.11 -71.40
C ALA A 311 -18.00 11.24 -71.55
N GLN A 312 -18.43 12.13 -72.45
CA GLN A 312 -19.83 12.30 -72.88
C GLN A 312 -20.35 11.04 -73.59
N THR A 313 -21.48 10.50 -73.12
CA THR A 313 -22.19 9.39 -73.78
C THR A 313 -23.21 9.93 -74.78
N GLY A 314 -23.01 9.61 -76.06
CA GLY A 314 -24.01 9.76 -77.13
C GLY A 314 -25.09 8.67 -77.05
N GLN A 315 -26.31 9.07 -77.44
CA GLN A 315 -27.53 8.25 -77.50
C GLN A 315 -27.39 7.03 -78.43
N GLN A 316 -27.95 5.90 -78.01
CA GLN A 316 -28.56 4.93 -78.93
C GLN A 316 -29.80 4.29 -78.29
N GLN A 317 -30.94 4.47 -78.94
CA GLN A 317 -32.27 3.96 -78.58
C GLN A 317 -32.46 2.50 -79.04
N PRO A 318 -33.49 1.80 -78.50
CA PRO A 318 -33.44 0.37 -78.18
C PRO A 318 -34.22 -0.51 -79.17
N PRO A 319 -34.11 -1.85 -79.02
CA PRO A 319 -35.19 -2.76 -79.38
C PRO A 319 -35.78 -3.54 -78.18
N PRO A 320 -36.94 -4.20 -78.37
CA PRO A 320 -38.02 -4.34 -77.37
C PRO A 320 -38.04 -5.73 -76.66
N PRO A 321 -38.99 -5.96 -75.72
CA PRO A 321 -38.85 -6.92 -74.62
C PRO A 321 -39.60 -8.24 -74.86
N VAL A 322 -39.15 -9.33 -74.22
CA VAL A 322 -39.91 -10.54 -73.86
C VAL A 322 -39.06 -11.25 -72.77
N GLY A 323 -39.52 -11.82 -71.67
CA GLY A 323 -40.81 -12.15 -71.10
C GLY A 323 -40.50 -13.00 -69.84
N GLY A 324 -41.40 -13.00 -68.87
CA GLY A 324 -41.19 -13.61 -67.56
C GLY A 324 -41.09 -15.14 -67.56
N GLY A 325 -40.61 -15.64 -66.43
CA GLY A 325 -40.47 -17.05 -66.08
C GLY A 325 -39.36 -17.21 -65.05
#